data_AF-A0A7K2Q4T5-F1
#
_entry.id   AF-A0A7K2Q4T5-F1
#
_cell.length_a   1.000
_cell.length_b   1.000
_cell.length_c   1.000
_cell.angle_alpha   90.00
_cell.angle_beta   90.00
_cell.angle_gamma   90.00
#
_symmetry.space_group_name_H-M   'P 1'
#
loop_
_entity.id
_entity.type
_entity.pdbx_description
1 polymer ?
#
loop_
_entity_poly.entity_id
_entity_poly.type
_entity_poly.pdbx_seq_one_letter_code
_entity_poly.pdbx_strand_id
1 'polypeptide(L)'
;MSSSPVSTPVPAQPYGRPPLRTVQVLGGAGAGSSAHVRSLTTGLAARGVRVTVCAPVEAEGEYDFTGAGAQFTPDAVSALRAVCAGADVVHAHGPR
;
A
#
# COMPACT_ATOMS: atom_id res chain seq x y z
N MET A 1 34.72 10.55 -26.04
CA MET A 1 33.33 10.95 -26.32
C MET A 1 32.52 10.51 -25.11
N SER A 2 32.22 11.44 -24.20
CA SER A 2 31.62 11.13 -22.89
C SER A 2 30.10 11.09 -23.05
N SER A 3 29.49 9.90 -22.95
CA SER A 3 28.04 9.76 -23.00
C SER A 3 27.45 10.06 -21.61
N SER A 4 26.71 11.17 -21.50
CA SER A 4 25.90 11.47 -20.32
C SER A 4 24.69 10.54 -20.25
N PRO A 5 24.31 10.02 -19.06
CA PRO A 5 23.09 9.23 -18.93
C PRO A 5 21.85 10.12 -19.11
N VAL A 6 20.97 9.71 -20.02
CA VAL A 6 19.63 10.29 -20.17
C VAL A 6 18.86 10.04 -18.87
N SER A 7 18.58 11.12 -18.13
CA SER A 7 17.65 11.06 -17.01
C SER A 7 16.23 10.97 -17.55
N THR A 8 15.55 9.87 -17.30
CA THR A 8 14.13 9.73 -17.59
C THR A 8 13.33 10.69 -16.70
N PRO A 9 12.35 11.43 -17.22
CA PRO A 9 11.51 12.29 -16.40
C PRO A 9 10.66 11.42 -15.47
N VAL A 10 10.76 11.66 -14.17
CA VAL A 10 9.75 11.18 -13.22
C VAL A 10 8.43 11.85 -13.61
N PRO A 11 7.32 11.10 -13.79
CA PRO A 11 6.05 11.70 -14.12
C PRO A 11 5.72 12.79 -13.11
N ALA A 12 5.44 13.99 -13.63
CA ALA A 12 5.14 15.16 -12.81
C ALA A 12 3.95 14.82 -11.89
N GLN A 13 4.19 14.93 -10.59
CA GLN A 13 3.17 14.62 -9.61
C GLN A 13 2.01 15.58 -9.80
N PRO A 14 0.75 15.11 -9.87
CA PRO A 14 -0.40 15.95 -10.23
C PRO A 14 -0.60 17.22 -9.37
N TYR A 15 0.10 17.30 -8.23
CA TYR A 15 -0.03 18.39 -7.26
C TYR A 15 1.31 18.93 -6.73
N GLY A 16 2.46 18.57 -7.32
CA GLY A 16 3.79 18.97 -6.82
C GLY A 16 4.11 18.50 -5.38
N ARG A 17 3.22 17.71 -4.77
CA ARG A 17 3.39 17.09 -3.47
C ARG A 17 3.92 15.66 -3.64
N PRO A 18 4.83 15.20 -2.76
CA PRO A 18 5.24 13.81 -2.72
C PRO A 18 4.03 12.87 -2.69
N PRO A 19 4.13 11.67 -3.28
CA PRO A 19 2.99 10.78 -3.40
C PRO A 19 2.54 10.34 -2.02
N LEU A 20 1.24 10.47 -1.76
CA LEU A 20 0.62 10.12 -0.48
C LEU A 20 0.92 8.66 -0.14
N ARG A 21 1.14 8.41 1.14
CA ARG A 21 1.39 7.08 1.71
C ARG A 21 0.24 6.69 2.60
N THR A 22 -0.35 5.53 2.36
CA THR A 22 -1.39 4.98 3.22
C THR A 22 -1.04 3.58 3.68
N VAL A 23 -1.43 3.27 4.90
CA VAL A 23 -1.31 1.95 5.50
C VAL A 23 -2.71 1.42 5.79
N GLN A 24 -3.05 0.26 5.24
CA GLN A 24 -4.29 -0.47 5.52
C GLN A 24 -3.95 -1.61 6.48
N VAL A 25 -4.53 -1.61 7.68
CA VAL A 25 -4.29 -2.64 8.70
C VAL A 25 -5.54 -3.51 8.82
N LEU A 26 -5.41 -4.81 8.59
CA LEU A 26 -6.49 -5.78 8.65
C LEU A 26 -6.36 -6.63 9.91
N GLY A 27 -7.30 -6.48 10.85
CA GLY A 27 -7.38 -7.30 12.05
C GLY A 27 -8.19 -8.59 11.82
N GLY A 28 -7.57 -9.59 11.19
CA GLY A 28 -8.17 -10.91 10.94
C GLY A 28 -8.75 -11.11 9.52
N ALA A 29 -8.86 -12.37 9.11
CA ALA A 29 -9.25 -12.81 7.75
C ALA A 29 -10.77 -12.70 7.46
N GLY A 30 -11.38 -11.55 7.76
CA GLY A 30 -12.74 -11.26 7.32
C GLY A 30 -12.77 -11.05 5.80
N ALA A 31 -13.40 -11.97 5.06
CA ALA A 31 -13.44 -11.94 3.58
C ALA A 31 -13.98 -10.61 3.01
N GLY A 32 -14.94 -9.98 3.71
CA GLY A 32 -15.55 -8.72 3.27
C GLY A 32 -14.63 -7.50 3.33
N SER A 33 -13.73 -7.41 4.32
CA SER A 33 -12.78 -6.30 4.42
C SER A 33 -11.63 -6.46 3.43
N SER A 34 -11.12 -7.69 3.24
CA SER A 34 -9.98 -7.95 2.35
C SER A 34 -10.30 -7.68 0.88
N ALA A 35 -11.47 -8.12 0.39
CA ALA A 35 -11.91 -7.82 -0.98
C ALA A 35 -12.06 -6.31 -1.23
N HIS A 36 -12.61 -5.58 -0.25
CA HIS A 36 -12.71 -4.11 -0.33
C HIS A 36 -11.33 -3.46 -0.35
N VAL A 37 -10.42 -3.87 0.54
CA VAL A 37 -9.04 -3.34 0.59
C VAL A 37 -8.32 -3.58 -0.73
N ARG A 38 -8.50 -4.75 -1.35
CA ARG A 38 -7.93 -5.03 -2.67
C ARG A 38 -8.43 -4.05 -3.74
N SER A 39 -9.75 -3.89 -3.86
CA SER A 39 -10.35 -2.94 -4.82
C SER A 39 -9.89 -1.50 -4.58
N LEU A 40 -9.87 -1.08 -3.31
CA LEU A 40 -9.39 0.23 -2.89
C LEU A 40 -7.91 0.42 -3.26
N THR A 41 -7.07 -0.58 -3.00
CA THR A 41 -5.64 -0.57 -3.29
C THR A 41 -5.40 -0.36 -4.77
N THR A 42 -6.09 -1.10 -5.65
CA THR A 42 -5.99 -0.90 -7.10
C THR A 42 -6.33 0.54 -7.51
N GLY A 43 -7.42 1.09 -6.97
CA GLY A 43 -7.86 2.45 -7.28
C GLY A 43 -6.88 3.53 -6.79
N LEU A 44 -6.24 3.31 -5.64
CA LEU A 44 -5.26 4.22 -5.04
C LEU A 44 -3.91 4.15 -5.76
N ALA A 45 -3.42 2.93 -6.04
CA ALA A 45 -2.18 2.71 -6.78
C ALA A 45 -2.24 3.34 -8.18
N ALA A 46 -3.37 3.18 -8.89
CA ALA A 46 -3.60 3.80 -10.19
C ALA A 46 -3.57 5.35 -10.15
N ARG A 47 -3.78 5.95 -8.98
CA ARG A 47 -3.71 7.41 -8.75
C ARG A 47 -2.35 7.86 -8.20
N GLY A 48 -1.37 6.97 -8.12
CA GLY A 48 -0.02 7.26 -7.64
C GLY A 48 0.12 7.32 -6.12
N VAL A 49 -0.86 6.82 -5.36
CA VAL A 49 -0.75 6.67 -3.90
C VAL A 49 0.05 5.42 -3.58
N ARG A 50 1.01 5.53 -2.65
CA ARG A 50 1.73 4.37 -2.12
C ARG A 50 0.89 3.72 -1.04
N VAL A 51 0.49 2.47 -1.28
CA VAL A 51 -0.31 1.68 -0.34
C VAL A 51 0.55 0.61 0.29
N THR A 52 0.52 0.49 1.61
CA THR A 52 1.03 -0.66 2.34
C THR A 52 -0.14 -1.38 2.99
N VAL A 53 -0.21 -2.70 2.84
CA VAL A 53 -1.23 -3.54 3.48
C VAL A 53 -0.55 -4.38 4.56
N CYS A 54 -1.02 -4.22 5.79
CA CYS A 54 -0.68 -5.05 6.94
C CYS A 54 -1.82 -6.05 7.18
N ALA A 55 -1.59 -7.33 6.91
CA ALA A 55 -2.62 -8.37 7.05
C ALA A 55 -2.00 -9.75 7.36
N PRO A 56 -2.81 -10.73 7.78
CA PRO A 56 -2.39 -12.13 7.83
C PRO A 56 -1.85 -12.59 6.47
N VAL A 57 -0.83 -13.46 6.46
CA VAL A 57 -0.18 -13.93 5.22
C VAL A 57 -1.15 -14.69 4.32
N GLU A 58 -2.11 -15.40 4.91
CA GLU A 58 -3.16 -16.12 4.20
C GLU A 58 -4.00 -15.17 3.33
N ALA A 59 -4.24 -13.95 3.83
CA ALA A 59 -5.00 -12.94 3.09
C ALA A 59 -4.22 -12.42 1.88
N GLU A 60 -2.89 -12.35 1.93
CA GLU A 60 -2.09 -12.02 0.73
C GLU A 60 -2.24 -13.09 -0.35
N GLY A 61 -2.19 -14.36 0.03
CA GLY A 61 -2.39 -15.46 -0.93
C GLY A 61 -3.78 -15.50 -1.55
N GLU A 62 -4.82 -15.17 -0.77
CA GLU A 62 -6.21 -15.19 -1.23
C GLU A 62 -6.60 -13.95 -2.04
N TYR A 63 -6.11 -12.77 -1.65
CA TYR A 63 -6.55 -11.49 -2.23
C TYR A 63 -5.50 -10.79 -3.07
N ASP A 64 -4.24 -11.23 -3.06
CA ASP A 64 -3.16 -10.72 -3.93
C ASP A 64 -3.04 -9.18 -3.84
N PHE A 65 -2.74 -8.66 -2.65
CA PHE A 65 -2.63 -7.21 -2.45
C PHE A 65 -1.39 -6.67 -3.18
N THR A 66 -0.32 -7.45 -3.28
CA THR A 66 0.85 -7.07 -4.09
C THR A 66 0.49 -6.93 -5.57
N GLY A 67 -0.25 -7.88 -6.16
CA GLY A 67 -0.77 -7.75 -7.52
C GLY A 67 -1.75 -6.59 -7.70
N ALA A 68 -2.44 -6.17 -6.64
CA ALA A 68 -3.26 -4.95 -6.65
C ALA A 68 -2.45 -3.64 -6.56
N GLY A 69 -1.12 -3.71 -6.35
CA GLY A 69 -0.21 -2.56 -6.31
C GLY A 69 0.22 -2.13 -4.90
N ALA A 70 -0.05 -2.93 -3.86
CA ALA A 70 0.42 -2.66 -2.50
C ALA A 70 1.85 -3.16 -2.24
N GLN A 71 2.49 -2.54 -1.26
CA GLN A 71 3.54 -3.19 -0.48
C GLN A 71 2.88 -4.05 0.59
N PHE A 72 3.25 -5.32 0.71
CA PHE A 72 2.69 -6.21 1.72
C PHE A 72 3.59 -6.31 2.95
N THR A 73 3.00 -6.36 4.14
CA THR A 73 3.69 -6.67 5.39
C THR A 73 2.80 -7.58 6.24
N PRO A 74 3.31 -8.71 6.77
CA PRO A 74 2.54 -9.55 7.70
C PRO A 74 2.09 -8.76 8.95
N ASP A 75 0.95 -9.10 9.55
CA ASP A 75 0.31 -8.34 10.66
C ASP A 75 1.05 -8.31 12.03
N ALA A 76 2.37 -8.47 12.05
CA ALA A 76 3.12 -8.41 13.30
C ALA A 76 2.95 -7.04 13.98
N VAL A 77 2.33 -7.03 15.16
CA VAL A 77 2.15 -5.83 16.02
C VAL A 77 3.47 -5.06 16.20
N SER A 78 4.61 -5.77 16.20
CA SER A 78 5.95 -5.20 16.27
C SER A 78 6.38 -4.41 15.02
N ALA A 79 5.91 -4.80 13.83
CA ALA A 79 6.22 -4.13 12.56
C ALA A 79 5.34 -2.90 12.31
N LEU A 80 4.15 -2.86 12.90
CA LEU A 80 3.17 -1.80 12.64
C LEU A 80 3.70 -0.39 12.94
N ARG A 81 4.48 -0.23 14.02
CA ARG A 81 5.10 1.06 14.35
C ARG A 81 6.03 1.55 13.23
N ALA A 82 6.83 0.66 12.66
CA ALA A 82 7.76 1.00 11.58
C ALA A 82 7.02 1.27 10.26
N VAL A 83 6.03 0.45 9.94
CA VAL A 83 5.22 0.61 8.72
C VAL A 83 4.41 1.92 8.73
N CYS A 84 3.85 2.27 9.88
CA CYS A 84 3.12 3.53 10.05
C CYS A 84 4.05 4.76 10.10
N ALA A 85 5.36 4.58 10.28
CA ALA A 85 6.30 5.70 10.32
C ALA A 85 6.39 6.38 8.94
N GLY A 86 5.79 7.57 8.85
CA GLY A 86 5.73 8.34 7.60
C GLY A 86 4.52 8.03 6.71
N ALA A 87 3.53 7.27 7.21
CA ALA A 87 2.22 7.20 6.57
C ALA A 87 1.49 8.55 6.74
N ASP A 88 0.83 9.02 5.68
CA ASP A 88 -0.05 10.18 5.76
C ASP A 88 -1.41 9.80 6.35
N VAL A 89 -1.87 8.56 6.09
CA VAL A 89 -3.12 8.00 6.61
C VAL A 89 -2.94 6.53 6.96
N VAL A 90 -3.30 6.16 8.18
CA VAL A 90 -3.43 4.76 8.61
C VAL A 90 -4.91 4.46 8.78
N HIS A 91 -5.39 3.39 8.14
CA HIS A 91 -6.77 2.93 8.24
C HIS A 91 -6.80 1.50 8.77
N ALA A 92 -7.41 1.32 9.94
CA ALA A 92 -7.55 0.01 10.57
C ALA A 92 -8.95 -0.55 10.34
N HIS A 93 -9.01 -1.78 9.84
CA HIS A 93 -10.24 -2.56 9.67
C HIS A 93 -10.39 -3.44 10.91
N GLY A 94 -11.40 -3.15 11.73
CA GLY A 94 -11.75 -3.98 12.89
C GLY A 94 -12.38 -5.31 12.47
N PRO A 95 -12.36 -6.33 13.36
CA PRO A 95 -13.08 -7.57 13.13
C PRO A 95 -14.58 -7.25 13.00
N ARG A 96 -15.21 -7.79 11.95
CA ARG A 96 -16.67 -7.78 11.81
C ARG A 96 -17.23 -9.09 12.30
#